data_AF-A0A7L4TM02-F1
#
_entry.id   AF-A0A7L4TM02-F1
#
_cell.length_a   1.000
_cell.length_b   1.000
_cell.length_c   1.000
_cell.angle_alpha   90.00
_cell.angle_beta   90.00
_cell.angle_gamma   90.00
#
_symmetry.space_group_name_H-M   'P 1'
#
loop_
_entity.id
_entity.type
_entity.pdbx_description
1 polymer ?
#
loop_
_entity_poly.entity_id
_entity_poly.type
_entity_poly.pdbx_seq_one_letter_code
_entity_poly.pdbx_strand_id
1 'polypeptide(L)'
;MAVGLIGMFVGTIGLDPVLGTERFTFGTVEMLGGFDFLTILIGIFAFSQLLSEVQNKNRQTFDFDKKVSLSYPIGKTIKDMFSSIVNVIRSSVIGTIVGALPGAGSSIANLLSYDIAKKSSKHPEKFGKGTKDGVIAAETANNS
;
A
#
# COMPACT_ATOMS: atom_id res chain seq x y z
N MET A 1 -8.96 24.15 7.33
CA MET A 1 -8.38 25.29 8.07
C MET A 1 -8.02 24.93 9.51
N ALA A 2 -8.93 24.39 10.33
CA ALA A 2 -8.63 24.02 11.73
C ALA A 2 -7.42 23.08 11.91
N VAL A 3 -7.31 22.03 11.08
CA VAL A 3 -6.21 21.06 11.15
C VAL A 3 -4.84 21.68 10.84
N GLY A 4 -4.79 22.65 9.91
CA GLY A 4 -3.55 23.36 9.57
C GLY A 4 -3.07 24.28 10.68
N LEU A 5 -3.99 24.95 11.39
CA LEU A 5 -3.65 25.77 12.55
C LEU A 5 -3.11 24.92 13.71
N ILE A 6 -3.70 23.74 13.93
CA ILE A 6 -3.23 22.78 14.95
C ILE A 6 -1.83 22.28 14.59
N GLY A 7 -1.60 21.87 13.33
CA GLY A 7 -0.28 21.43 12.88
C GLY A 7 0.79 22.52 13.03
N MET A 8 0.44 23.77 12.67
CA MET A 8 1.33 24.91 12.83
C MET A 8 1.65 25.17 14.30
N PHE A 9 0.67 25.07 15.20
CA PHE A 9 0.89 25.20 16.64
C PHE A 9 1.84 24.11 17.18
N VAL A 10 1.59 22.84 16.84
CA VAL A 10 2.44 21.72 17.28
C VAL A 10 3.86 21.87 16.74
N GLY A 11 4.03 22.37 15.51
CA GLY A 11 5.36 22.63 14.92
C GLY A 11 6.14 23.78 15.55
N THR A 12 5.50 24.62 16.38
CA THR A 12 6.20 25.70 17.12
C THR A 12 6.77 25.26 18.47
N ILE A 13 6.53 24.01 18.87
CA ILE A 13 7.02 23.44 20.13
C ILE A 13 8.48 23.03 19.97
N GLY A 14 9.35 23.55 20.83
CA GLY A 14 10.78 23.26 20.86
C GLY A 14 11.66 24.50 20.75
N LEU A 15 12.91 24.31 20.33
CA LEU A 15 13.88 25.38 20.13
C LEU A 15 13.62 26.14 18.82
N ASP A 16 13.54 27.47 18.90
CA ASP A 16 13.53 28.32 17.70
C ASP A 16 14.90 28.20 16.98
N PRO A 17 14.93 27.81 15.69
CA PRO A 17 16.18 27.58 14.96
C PRO A 17 16.96 28.86 14.64
N VAL A 18 16.32 30.04 14.73
CA VAL A 18 16.91 31.35 14.43
C VAL A 18 17.40 32.01 15.72
N LEU A 19 16.56 32.04 16.76
CA LEU A 19 16.82 32.81 17.98
C LEU A 19 17.33 31.94 19.14
N GLY A 20 17.24 30.61 19.04
CA GLY A 20 17.64 29.71 20.14
C GLY A 20 16.76 29.84 21.39
N THR A 21 15.59 30.47 21.27
CA THR A 21 14.63 30.63 22.35
C THR A 21 13.76 29.40 22.47
N GLU A 22 13.56 28.90 23.69
CA GLU A 22 12.63 27.82 23.98
C GLU A 22 11.17 28.26 23.81
N ARG A 23 10.38 27.47 23.08
CA ARG A 23 8.94 27.71 22.88
C ARG A 23 8.16 26.49 23.30
N PHE A 24 7.30 26.65 24.30
CA PHE A 24 6.42 25.57 24.78
C PHE A 24 7.16 24.28 25.19
N THR A 25 8.40 24.41 25.69
CA THR A 25 9.21 23.28 26.21
C THR A 25 8.83 22.88 27.63
N PHE A 26 8.05 23.71 28.33
CA PHE A 26 7.57 23.47 29.71
C PHE A 26 8.68 23.09 30.72
N GLY A 27 9.93 23.44 30.44
CA GLY A 27 11.08 23.14 31.29
C GLY A 27 11.62 21.70 31.19
N THR A 28 11.18 20.91 30.21
CA THR A 28 11.70 19.55 29.98
C THR A 28 12.69 19.55 28.82
N VAL A 29 13.82 18.85 29.01
CA VAL A 29 14.91 18.77 28.02
C VAL A 29 14.47 17.98 26.79
N GLU A 30 13.57 17.02 26.97
CA GLU A 30 13.02 16.19 25.90
C GLU A 30 12.22 17.02 24.89
N MET A 31 11.59 18.11 25.33
CA MET A 31 10.80 18.99 24.46
C MET A 31 11.65 19.99 23.68
N LEU A 32 12.94 20.16 23.99
CA LEU A 32 13.84 21.08 23.26
C LEU A 32 13.96 20.71 21.78
N GLY A 33 13.97 19.41 21.47
CA GLY A 33 13.99 18.90 20.11
C GLY A 33 12.64 19.02 19.38
N GLY A 34 11.59 19.44 20.08
CA GLY A 34 10.22 19.41 19.57
C GLY A 34 9.73 17.98 19.30
N PHE A 35 8.67 17.86 18.50
CA PHE A 35 8.18 16.58 18.05
C PHE A 35 8.84 16.16 16.75
N ASP A 36 9.31 14.92 16.68
CA ASP A 36 9.75 14.33 15.44
C ASP A 36 8.57 14.21 14.46
N PHE A 37 8.76 14.79 13.28
CA PHE A 37 7.77 14.81 12.21
C PHE A 37 7.34 13.39 11.81
N LEU A 38 8.27 12.45 11.73
CA LEU A 38 7.97 11.07 11.35
C LEU A 38 7.08 10.40 12.40
N THR A 39 7.39 10.60 13.67
CA THR A 39 6.61 10.08 14.80
C THR A 39 5.17 10.62 14.80
N ILE A 40 4.98 11.93 14.61
CA ILE A 40 3.63 12.53 14.49
C ILE A 40 2.87 11.94 13.31
N LEU A 41 3.53 11.82 12.16
CA LEU A 41 2.90 11.32 10.93
C LEU A 41 2.41 9.88 11.10
N ILE A 42 3.24 9.00 11.66
CA ILE A 42 2.89 7.60 11.93
C ILE A 42 1.73 7.54 12.94
N GLY A 43 1.76 8.36 14.00
CA GLY A 43 0.71 8.41 15.02
C GLY A 43 -0.65 8.83 14.47
N ILE A 44 -0.69 9.90 13.66
CA ILE A 44 -1.94 10.38 13.04
C ILE A 44 -2.49 9.35 12.06
N PHE A 45 -1.62 8.74 11.25
CA PHE A 45 -2.03 7.70 10.30
C PHE A 45 -2.61 6.47 11.02
N ALA A 46 -1.90 5.94 12.02
CA ALA A 46 -2.34 4.81 12.80
C ALA A 46 -3.66 5.11 13.53
N PHE A 47 -3.81 6.31 14.09
CA PHE A 47 -5.05 6.73 14.75
C PHE A 47 -6.23 6.81 13.77
N SER A 48 -6.02 7.38 12.59
CA SER A 48 -7.04 7.41 11.53
C SER A 48 -7.44 6.01 11.09
N GLN A 49 -6.48 5.10 10.91
CA GLN A 49 -6.72 3.71 10.55
C GLN A 49 -7.54 3.00 11.62
N LEU A 50 -7.16 3.17 12.90
CA LEU A 50 -7.83 2.55 14.04
C LEU A 50 -9.27 3.06 14.19
N LEU A 51 -9.51 4.36 14.04
CA LEU A 51 -10.87 4.91 14.04
C LEU A 51 -11.71 4.36 12.89
N SER A 52 -11.12 4.23 11.70
CA SER A 52 -11.81 3.64 10.54
C SER A 52 -12.17 2.17 10.80
N GLU A 53 -11.27 1.42 11.41
CA GLU A 53 -11.50 0.00 11.76
C GLU A 53 -12.60 -0.16 12.81
N VAL A 54 -12.60 0.69 13.85
CA VAL A 54 -13.64 0.69 14.89
C VAL A 54 -15.01 1.06 14.32
N GLN A 55 -15.06 2.02 13.39
CA GLN A 55 -16.30 2.40 12.71
C GLN A 55 -16.80 1.30 11.76
N ASN A 56 -15.88 0.53 11.16
CA ASN A 56 -16.17 -0.56 10.23
C ASN A 56 -16.46 -1.89 10.93
N LYS A 57 -16.98 -1.89 12.16
CA LYS A 57 -17.39 -3.08 12.94
C LYS A 57 -18.32 -4.07 12.22
N ASN A 58 -18.86 -3.70 11.05
CA ASN A 58 -19.75 -4.51 10.20
C ASN A 58 -19.10 -5.07 8.92
N ARG A 59 -17.82 -4.82 8.64
CA ARG A 59 -17.11 -5.52 7.56
C ARG A 59 -16.15 -6.54 8.16
N GLN A 60 -16.71 -7.75 8.26
CA GLN A 60 -16.01 -8.99 8.55
C GLN A 60 -15.55 -9.08 10.01
N THR A 61 -16.42 -9.64 10.85
CA THR A 61 -15.92 -10.80 11.60
C THR A 61 -15.17 -11.65 10.58
N PHE A 62 -13.83 -11.64 10.64
CA PHE A 62 -13.08 -12.75 10.12
C PHE A 62 -13.67 -13.95 10.84
N ASP A 63 -14.53 -14.66 10.13
CA ASP A 63 -15.14 -15.90 10.56
C ASP A 63 -13.98 -16.89 10.60
N PHE A 64 -13.17 -16.82 11.66
CA PHE A 64 -12.03 -17.71 11.89
C PHE A 64 -12.50 -19.18 11.98
N ASP A 65 -13.81 -19.41 12.09
CA ASP A 65 -14.44 -20.72 12.05
C ASP A 65 -14.70 -21.26 10.63
N LYS A 66 -14.66 -20.43 9.59
CA LYS A 66 -14.55 -20.95 8.22
C LYS A 66 -13.10 -21.33 7.97
N LYS A 67 -12.75 -22.55 8.41
CA LYS A 67 -11.72 -23.36 7.76
C LYS A 67 -12.18 -23.60 6.31
N VAL A 68 -12.00 -22.60 5.45
CA VAL A 68 -11.92 -22.82 4.02
C VAL A 68 -10.69 -23.70 3.87
N SER A 69 -10.90 -25.01 3.73
CA SER A 69 -9.87 -25.91 3.24
C SER A 69 -9.59 -25.49 1.80
N LEU A 70 -8.82 -24.42 1.65
CA LEU A 70 -8.06 -24.10 0.45
C LEU A 70 -7.02 -25.20 0.34
N SER A 71 -7.45 -26.38 -0.11
CA SER A 71 -6.55 -27.32 -0.76
C SER A 71 -6.15 -26.63 -2.07
N TYR A 72 -5.19 -25.73 -1.97
CA TYR A 72 -4.65 -25.01 -3.11
C TYR A 72 -3.77 -26.02 -3.85
N PRO A 73 -4.13 -26.46 -5.06
CA PRO A 73 -3.31 -27.41 -5.79
C PRO A 73 -2.08 -26.67 -6.31
N ILE A 74 -1.07 -26.49 -5.44
CA ILE A 74 0.17 -25.75 -5.71
C ILE A 74 0.81 -26.22 -7.02
N GLY A 75 0.82 -27.53 -7.28
CA GLY A 75 1.33 -28.08 -8.53
C GLY A 75 0.56 -27.64 -9.78
N LYS A 76 -0.76 -27.44 -9.69
CA LYS A 76 -1.59 -26.94 -10.80
C LYS A 76 -1.33 -25.45 -11.04
N THR A 77 -1.17 -24.66 -9.97
CA THR A 77 -0.81 -23.24 -10.07
C THR A 77 0.56 -23.04 -10.67
N ILE A 78 1.56 -23.82 -10.24
CA ILE A 78 2.90 -23.78 -10.83
C ILE A 78 2.80 -24.11 -12.32
N LYS A 79 2.08 -25.17 -12.70
CA LYS A 79 1.87 -25.52 -14.10
C LYS A 79 1.18 -24.40 -14.90
N ASP A 80 0.18 -23.75 -14.32
CA ASP A 80 -0.52 -22.61 -14.93
C ASP A 80 0.44 -21.41 -15.11
N MET A 81 1.31 -21.11 -14.12
CA MET A 81 2.33 -20.06 -14.24
C MET A 81 3.35 -20.36 -15.34
N PHE A 82 3.85 -21.60 -15.41
CA PHE A 82 4.76 -22.03 -16.48
C PHE A 82 4.08 -22.01 -17.85
N SER A 83 2.80 -22.34 -17.93
CA SER A 83 2.03 -22.25 -19.18
C SER A 83 1.84 -20.80 -19.65
N SER A 84 1.89 -19.83 -18.72
CA SER A 84 1.75 -18.40 -18.99
C SER A 84 3.06 -17.63 -18.79
N ILE A 85 4.22 -18.29 -19.00
CA ILE A 85 5.55 -17.72 -18.74
C ILE A 85 5.79 -16.38 -19.47
N VAL A 86 5.27 -16.24 -20.69
CA VAL A 86 5.36 -14.99 -21.47
C VAL A 86 4.63 -13.85 -20.76
N ASN A 87 3.48 -14.14 -20.15
CA ASN A 87 2.71 -13.16 -19.38
C ASN A 87 3.45 -12.80 -18.08
N VAL A 88 4.03 -13.78 -17.39
CA VAL A 88 4.85 -13.57 -16.18
C VAL A 88 6.04 -12.66 -16.48
N ILE A 89 6.86 -13.00 -17.48
CA ILE A 89 8.05 -12.21 -17.82
C ILE A 89 7.67 -10.78 -18.20
N ARG A 90 6.65 -10.61 -19.06
CA ARG A 90 6.20 -9.27 -19.46
C ARG A 90 5.69 -8.46 -18.26
N SER A 91 4.85 -9.06 -17.43
CA SER A 91 4.32 -8.38 -16.25
C SER A 91 5.40 -8.03 -15.24
N SER A 92 6.43 -8.87 -15.12
CA SER A 92 7.58 -8.59 -14.26
C SER A 92 8.40 -7.40 -14.78
N VAL A 93 8.68 -7.35 -16.08
CA VAL A 93 9.34 -6.20 -16.71
C VAL A 93 8.54 -4.90 -16.50
N ILE A 94 7.21 -4.96 -16.66
CA ILE A 94 6.34 -3.81 -16.38
C ILE A 94 6.42 -3.43 -14.90
N GLY A 95 6.34 -4.40 -14.00
CA GLY A 95 6.48 -4.25 -12.55
C GLY A 95 7.76 -3.52 -12.17
N THR A 96 8.91 -4.03 -12.62
CA THR A 96 10.22 -3.46 -12.30
C THR A 96 10.41 -2.07 -12.91
N ILE A 97 10.00 -1.83 -14.17
CA ILE A 97 10.15 -0.51 -14.81
C ILE A 97 9.27 0.54 -14.13
N VAL A 98 7.99 0.22 -13.89
CA VAL A 98 7.05 1.15 -13.26
C VAL A 98 7.35 1.30 -11.76
N GLY A 99 7.78 0.23 -11.09
CA GLY A 99 8.21 0.24 -9.69
C GLY A 99 9.48 1.06 -9.46
N ALA A 100 10.38 1.12 -10.44
CA ALA A 100 11.55 1.98 -10.38
C ALA A 100 11.21 3.48 -10.51
N LEU A 101 10.01 3.84 -11.01
CA LEU A 101 9.58 5.23 -11.12
C LEU A 101 9.07 5.75 -9.77
N PRO A 102 9.72 6.79 -9.19
CA PRO A 102 9.26 7.37 -7.93
C PRO A 102 7.87 7.99 -8.09
N GLY A 103 6.95 7.62 -7.19
CA GLY A 103 5.58 8.14 -7.17
C GLY A 103 4.55 7.37 -8.01
N ALA A 104 4.95 6.43 -8.88
CA ALA A 104 4.00 5.61 -9.65
C ALA A 104 3.48 4.41 -8.86
N GLY A 105 4.33 3.78 -8.05
CA GLY A 105 3.96 2.71 -7.12
C GLY A 105 3.47 1.40 -7.78
N SER A 106 3.32 0.36 -6.95
CA SER A 106 2.96 -0.99 -7.40
C SER A 106 1.52 -1.09 -7.93
N SER A 107 0.61 -0.26 -7.45
CA SER A 107 -0.80 -0.24 -7.89
C SER A 107 -0.95 0.12 -9.37
N ILE A 108 -0.17 1.10 -9.87
CA ILE A 108 -0.23 1.49 -11.28
C ILE A 108 0.40 0.40 -12.16
N ALA A 109 1.51 -0.18 -11.72
CA ALA A 109 2.17 -1.29 -12.41
C ALA A 109 1.23 -2.49 -12.57
N ASN A 110 0.48 -2.82 -11.52
CA ASN A 110 -0.50 -3.90 -11.50
C ASN A 110 -1.65 -3.66 -12.50
N LEU A 111 -2.28 -2.48 -12.46
CA LEU A 111 -3.36 -2.15 -13.41
C LEU A 111 -2.87 -2.15 -14.86
N LEU A 112 -1.68 -1.59 -15.10
CA LEU A 112 -1.09 -1.52 -16.43
C LEU A 112 -0.75 -2.93 -16.97
N SER A 113 -0.16 -3.79 -16.15
CA SER A 113 0.15 -5.16 -16.54
C SER A 113 -1.12 -5.97 -16.84
N TYR A 114 -2.19 -5.75 -16.07
CA TYR A 114 -3.49 -6.37 -16.29
C TYR A 114 -4.09 -5.96 -17.64
N ASP A 115 -4.06 -4.67 -17.96
CA ASP A 115 -4.59 -4.16 -19.22
C ASP A 115 -3.80 -4.65 -20.43
N ILE A 116 -2.47 -4.69 -20.32
CA ILE A 116 -1.60 -5.24 -21.36
C ILE A 116 -1.85 -6.75 -21.52
N ALA A 117 -2.06 -7.48 -20.43
CA ALA A 117 -2.43 -8.90 -20.46
C ALA A 117 -3.78 -9.13 -21.12
N LYS A 118 -4.78 -8.29 -20.83
CA LYS A 118 -6.08 -8.34 -21.47
C LYS A 118 -5.98 -8.11 -22.98
N LYS A 119 -5.27 -7.05 -23.40
CA LYS A 119 -5.09 -6.71 -24.84
C LYS A 119 -4.33 -7.78 -25.61
N SER A 120 -3.39 -8.45 -24.96
CA SER A 120 -2.56 -9.49 -25.58
C SER A 120 -3.17 -10.88 -25.53
N SER A 121 -4.28 -11.07 -24.81
CA SER A 121 -4.90 -12.38 -24.68
C SER A 121 -5.70 -12.75 -25.93
N LYS A 122 -5.72 -14.05 -26.23
CA LYS A 122 -6.65 -14.61 -27.23
C LYS A 122 -8.11 -14.60 -26.74
N HIS A 123 -8.32 -14.44 -25.43
CA HIS A 123 -9.63 -14.46 -24.76
C HIS A 123 -9.83 -13.24 -23.84
N PRO A 124 -9.84 -12.01 -24.39
CA PRO A 124 -10.01 -10.78 -23.60
C PRO A 124 -11.35 -10.72 -22.83
N GLU A 125 -12.37 -11.46 -23.27
CA GLU A 125 -13.70 -11.56 -22.67
C GLU A 125 -13.73 -12.26 -21.30
N LYS A 126 -12.67 -12.98 -20.95
CA LYS A 126 -12.52 -13.66 -19.65
C LYS A 126 -11.93 -12.74 -18.57
N PHE A 127 -11.34 -11.60 -18.96
CA PHE A 127 -10.84 -10.60 -18.03
C PHE A 127 -12.02 -9.89 -17.35
N GLY A 128 -11.89 -9.62 -16.06
CA GLY A 128 -12.98 -9.16 -15.17
C GLY A 128 -13.86 -10.28 -14.60
N LYS A 129 -13.73 -11.52 -15.09
CA LYS A 129 -14.49 -12.70 -14.60
C LYS A 129 -13.66 -13.66 -13.75
N GLY A 130 -12.48 -13.24 -13.28
CA GLY A 130 -11.57 -14.09 -12.51
C GLY A 130 -10.68 -15.01 -13.36
N THR A 131 -10.30 -14.60 -14.57
CA THR A 131 -9.35 -15.37 -15.40
C THR A 131 -7.96 -15.48 -14.74
N LYS A 132 -7.33 -16.65 -14.88
CA LYS A 132 -5.99 -16.93 -14.33
C LYS A 132 -4.93 -15.97 -14.85
N ASP A 133 -4.93 -15.69 -16.16
CA ASP A 133 -3.92 -14.81 -16.78
C ASP A 133 -3.98 -13.38 -16.25
N GLY A 134 -5.16 -12.92 -15.84
CA GLY A 134 -5.35 -11.61 -15.24
C GLY A 134 -4.76 -11.56 -13.83
N VAL A 135 -5.00 -12.61 -13.03
CA VAL A 135 -4.41 -12.74 -11.68
C VAL A 135 -2.89 -12.88 -11.78
N ILE A 136 -2.39 -13.73 -12.68
CA ILE A 136 -0.96 -13.93 -12.89
C ILE A 136 -0.29 -12.61 -13.30
N ALA A 137 -0.88 -11.84 -14.22
CA ALA A 137 -0.31 -10.57 -14.65
C ALA A 137 -0.25 -9.54 -13.51
N ALA A 138 -1.34 -9.41 -12.76
CA ALA A 138 -1.50 -8.49 -11.65
C ALA A 138 -0.50 -8.78 -10.51
N GLU A 139 -0.49 -10.02 -10.03
CA GLU A 139 0.35 -10.47 -8.93
C GLU A 139 1.84 -10.45 -9.29
N THR A 140 2.18 -10.81 -10.54
CA THR A 140 3.58 -10.78 -10.98
C THR A 140 4.11 -9.35 -10.99
N ALA A 141 3.36 -8.38 -11.53
CA ALA A 141 3.80 -6.99 -11.58
C ALA A 141 3.88 -6.34 -10.19
N ASN A 142 3.03 -6.76 -9.24
CA ASN A 142 3.06 -6.27 -7.87
C ASN A 142 4.26 -6.79 -7.07
N ASN A 143 4.83 -7.93 -7.46
CA ASN A 143 5.90 -8.63 -6.75
C ASN A 143 7.20 -8.74 -7.59
N SER A 144 7.50 -7.71 -8.39
CA SER A 144 8.69 -7.60 -9.25
C SER A 144 9.52 -6.34 -8.97
#